data_AF-A0A7Z7FP70-F1
#
_entry.id   AF-A0A7Z7FP70-F1
#
_cell.length_a   1.000
_cell.length_b   1.000
_cell.length_c   1.000
_cell.angle_alpha   90.00
_cell.angle_beta   90.00
_cell.angle_gamma   90.00
#
_symmetry.space_group_name_H-M   'P 1'
#
loop_
_entity.id
_entity.type
_entity.pdbx_description
1 polymer ?
#
loop_
_entity_poly.entity_id
_entity_poly.type
_entity_poly.pdbx_seq_one_letter_code
_entity_poly.pdbx_strand_id
1 'polypeptide(L)' 'METPCIHICRLDVTNSLCIGCGRTLDEIGGWAGYSDEKRRAIMQALPQRLANLSETAKETHTA' A
#
# COMPACT_ATOMS: atom_id res chain seq x y z
N MET A 1 -16.18 -5.38 7.10
CA MET A 1 -14.74 -5.61 6.88
C MET A 1 -14.13 -4.27 6.51
N GLU A 2 -13.32 -3.71 7.41
CA GLU A 2 -12.61 -2.45 7.13
C GLU A 2 -11.60 -2.66 5.98
N THR A 3 -11.40 -1.65 5.14
CA THR A 3 -10.43 -1.69 4.05
C THR A 3 -9.76 -0.32 3.88
N PRO A 4 -8.44 -0.27 3.69
CA PRO A 4 -7.71 0.98 3.43
C PRO A 4 -7.76 1.39 1.94
N CYS A 5 -8.53 0.68 1.11
CA CYS A 5 -8.58 0.94 -0.33
C CYS A 5 -9.30 2.26 -0.64
N ILE A 6 -8.66 3.12 -1.41
CA ILE A 6 -9.25 4.39 -1.91
C ILE A 6 -9.68 4.30 -3.39
N HIS A 7 -9.87 3.09 -3.90
CA HIS A 7 -10.23 2.81 -5.30
C HIS A 7 -9.23 3.31 -6.36
N ILE A 8 -7.99 3.57 -5.95
CA ILE A 8 -6.85 3.75 -6.85
C ILE A 8 -6.10 2.42 -6.92
N CYS A 9 -6.13 1.77 -8.08
CA CYS A 9 -5.43 0.51 -8.32
C CYS A 9 -4.26 0.74 -9.29
N ARG A 10 -3.16 1.27 -8.75
CA ARG A 10 -1.88 1.37 -9.48
C ARG A 10 -0.76 0.94 -8.54
N LEU A 11 0.16 0.13 -9.04
CA LEU A 11 1.33 -0.32 -8.30
C LEU A 11 2.54 0.52 -8.66
N ASP A 12 3.32 0.87 -7.65
CA ASP A 12 4.70 1.27 -7.82
C ASP A 12 5.55 0.02 -8.02
N VAL A 13 6.25 -0.05 -9.14
CA VAL A 13 7.08 -1.22 -9.50
C VAL A 13 8.33 -1.33 -8.63
N THR A 14 8.86 -0.20 -8.17
CA THR A 14 10.09 -0.14 -7.38
C THR A 14 9.87 -0.67 -5.97
N ASN A 15 8.80 -0.26 -5.32
CA ASN A 15 8.46 -0.64 -3.95
C ASN A 15 7.48 -1.82 -3.88
N SER A 16 6.90 -2.25 -5.00
CA SER A 16 5.85 -3.30 -5.06
C SER A 16 4.63 -2.99 -4.17
N LEU A 17 4.28 -1.71 -4.07
CA LEU A 17 3.17 -1.20 -3.26
C LEU A 17 2.12 -0.50 -4.11
N CYS A 18 0.86 -0.59 -3.71
CA CYS A 18 -0.21 0.20 -4.31
C CYS A 18 -0.03 1.68 -3.94
N ILE A 19 0.06 2.56 -4.92
CA ILE A 19 0.25 4.00 -4.66
C ILE A 19 -0.94 4.66 -3.97
N GLY A 20 -2.12 4.04 -4.06
CA GLY A 20 -3.34 4.57 -3.44
C GLY A 20 -3.47 4.20 -1.97
N CYS A 21 -3.22 2.92 -1.63
CA CYS A 21 -3.47 2.41 -0.28
C CYS A 21 -2.23 1.85 0.43
N GLY A 22 -1.06 1.83 -0.20
CA GLY A 22 0.20 1.35 0.39
C GLY A 22 0.25 -0.16 0.66
N ARG A 23 -0.72 -0.94 0.16
CA ARG A 23 -0.75 -2.41 0.30
C ARG A 23 0.07 -3.09 -0.79
N THR A 24 0.63 -4.25 -0.49
CA THR A 24 1.23 -5.16 -1.49
C THR A 24 0.15 -5.95 -2.25
N LEU A 25 0.53 -6.58 -3.36
CA LEU A 25 -0.36 -7.49 -4.08
C LEU A 25 -0.83 -8.69 -3.23
N ASP A 26 0.04 -9.25 -2.40
CA ASP A 26 -0.30 -10.37 -1.50
C ASP A 26 -1.34 -9.93 -0.46
N GLU A 27 -1.16 -8.74 0.12
CA GLU A 27 -2.10 -8.18 1.09
C GLU A 27 -3.46 -7.87 0.44
N ILE A 28 -3.49 -7.49 -0.84
CA ILE A 28 -4.72 -7.28 -1.61
C ILE A 28 -5.43 -8.61 -1.87
N GLY A 29 -4.72 -9.62 -2.36
CA GLY A 29 -5.28 -10.94 -2.68
C GLY A 29 -5.73 -11.72 -1.45
N GLY A 30 -5.01 -11.60 -0.33
CA GLY A 30 -5.31 -12.29 0.92
C GLY A 30 -6.33 -11.58 1.82
N TRP A 31 -6.75 -10.36 1.48
CA TRP A 31 -7.47 -9.47 2.41
C TRP A 31 -8.71 -10.10 3.05
N ALA A 32 -9.51 -10.80 2.26
CA ALA A 32 -10.75 -11.43 2.72
C ALA A 32 -10.49 -12.56 3.74
N GLY A 33 -9.34 -13.23 3.65
CA GLY A 33 -8.95 -14.33 4.53
C GLY A 33 -8.17 -13.94 5.79
N TYR A 34 -7.76 -12.69 5.92
CA TYR A 34 -7.00 -12.23 7.10
C TYR A 34 -7.89 -12.07 8.34
N SER A 35 -7.31 -12.21 9.53
CA SER A 35 -7.99 -11.85 10.78
C SER A 35 -8.03 -10.33 10.95
N ASP A 36 -8.90 -9.84 11.83
CA ASP A 36 -9.01 -8.40 12.10
C ASP A 36 -7.76 -7.84 12.78
N GLU A 37 -7.03 -8.63 13.55
CA GLU A 37 -5.72 -8.28 14.11
C GLU A 37 -4.70 -8.07 12.98
N LYS A 38 -4.63 -9.01 12.02
CA LYS A 38 -3.71 -8.90 10.89
C LYS A 38 -4.06 -7.70 10.01
N ARG A 39 -5.35 -7.46 9.74
CA ARG A 39 -5.81 -6.26 9.01
C ARG A 39 -5.37 -4.99 9.71
N ARG A 40 -5.58 -4.89 11.03
CA ARG A 40 -5.17 -3.71 11.84
C ARG A 40 -3.66 -3.49 11.80
N ALA A 41 -2.87 -4.55 11.95
CA ALA A 41 -1.41 -4.46 11.86
C ALA A 41 -0.94 -3.95 10.48
N ILE A 42 -1.55 -4.45 9.40
CA ILE A 42 -1.27 -3.97 8.04
C ILE A 42 -1.64 -2.48 7.94
N MET A 43 -2.83 -2.08 8.37
CA MET A 43 -3.31 -0.70 8.28
C MET A 43 -2.44 0.29 9.04
N GLN A 44 -1.87 -0.10 10.18
CA GLN A 44 -0.93 0.73 10.94
C GLN A 44 0.39 0.99 10.18
N ALA A 45 0.81 0.09 9.29
CA ALA A 45 2.03 0.25 8.50
C ALA A 45 1.85 1.11 7.24
N LEU A 46 0.62 1.29 6.74
CA LEU A 46 0.35 1.96 5.46
C LEU A 46 0.78 3.42 5.40
N PRO A 47 0.60 4.26 6.45
CA PRO A 47 1.03 5.65 6.41
C PRO A 47 2.54 5.80 6.15
N GLN A 48 3.36 4.99 6.83
CA GLN A 48 4.81 4.95 6.63
C GLN A 48 5.17 4.52 5.20
N ARG A 49 4.50 3.48 4.69
CA ARG A 49 4.71 2.97 3.32
C ARG A 49 4.37 4.03 2.27
N LEU A 50 3.28 4.76 2.45
CA LEU A 50 2.87 5.85 1.56
C LEU A 50 3.84 7.03 1.62
N ALA A 51 4.36 7.38 2.80
CA ALA A 51 5.40 8.40 2.95
C ALA A 51 6.65 8.02 2.14
N ASN A 52 7.10 6.77 2.23
CA ASN A 52 8.25 6.29 1.47
C ASN A 52 8.04 6.35 -0.05
N LEU A 53 6.82 6.07 -0.54
CA LEU A 53 6.48 6.21 -1.97
C LEU A 53 6.56 7.66 -2.45
N SER A 54 6.16 8.62 -1.62
CA SER A 54 6.19 10.04 -1.97
C SER A 54 7.61 10.59 -2.11
N GLU A 55 8.57 10.00 -1.38
CA GLU A 55 9.99 10.33 -1.47
C GLU A 55 10.59 9.79 -2.79
N THR A 56 10.28 8.54 -3.19
CA THR A 56 10.75 7.96 -4.46
C THR A 56 10.20 8.69 -5.70
N ALA A 57 8.97 9.23 -5.61
CA ALA A 57 8.37 10.00 -6.70
C ALA A 57 9.09 11.33 -6.99
N LYS A 58 9.82 11.90 -6.00
CA LYS A 58 10.65 13.10 -6.21
C LYS A 58 11.93 12.81 -6.98
N GLU A 59 12.47 11.60 -6.89
CA GLU A 59 13.74 11.24 -7.54
C GLU A 59 13.56 10.74 -8.97
N THR A 60 12.35 10.31 -9.35
CA THR A 60 12.06 9.72 -10.68
C THR A 60 11.63 10.76 -11.73
N HIS A 61 11.61 12.06 -11.40
CA HIS A 61 11.25 13.15 -12.32
C HIS A 61 12.43 14.10 -12.58
N THR A 62 13.64 13.55 -12.77
CA THR A 62 14.75 14.26 -13.42
C THR A 62 15.50 13.29 -14.31
N ALA A 63 15.19 13.40 -15.61
CA ALA A 63 15.97 13.11 -16.82
C ALA A 63 15.09 12.43 -17.88
#